data_AF-A0A955H5D6-F1
#
_entry.id   AF-A0A955H5D6-F1
#
_cell.length_a   1.000
_cell.length_b   1.000
_cell.length_c   1.000
_cell.angle_alpha   90.00
_cell.angle_beta   90.00
_cell.angle_gamma   90.00
#
_symmetry.space_group_name_H-M   'P 1'
#
loop_
_entity.id
_entity.type
_entity.pdbx_description
1 polymer ?
#
loop_
_entity_poly.entity_id
_entity_poly.type
_entity_poly.pdbx_seq_one_letter_code
_entity_poly.pdbx_strand_id
1 'polypeptide(L)'
;MQHSKDSLNLQFIYAYPLDNELRRSFEEREQVYPMRDEIRDVMKRWKTIWQTENEQHSLLEKLSQITKRVPERNLECFIFGRGLSPKSTPFMIPIWNRKQEQWSDEKFIDLMIHELLHIFLVTDNDSYWELVRKKYHNEELVTQNHILLYAMLYQLYQDIWNTEPMDFSRDNLPPGYARAIEMVKEIGYKELISEYDQFTAEKSVDASDVWLS
;
A
#
# COMPACT_ATOMS: atom_id res chain seq x y z
N MET A 1 6.05 26.71 6.28
CA MET A 1 6.70 26.58 4.95
C MET A 1 5.62 26.35 3.92
N GLN A 2 5.54 27.22 2.91
CA GLN A 2 4.58 27.10 1.81
C GLN A 2 5.23 26.18 0.78
N HIS A 3 5.16 24.85 0.99
CA HIS A 3 5.53 23.90 -0.06
C HIS A 3 4.66 24.22 -1.27
N SER A 4 5.27 24.51 -2.42
CA SER A 4 4.52 24.61 -3.66
C SER A 4 3.75 23.30 -3.81
N LYS A 5 2.44 23.40 -4.09
CA LYS A 5 1.57 22.25 -4.36
C LYS A 5 1.97 21.63 -5.71
N ASP A 6 3.20 21.14 -5.82
CA ASP A 6 3.51 20.18 -6.85
C ASP A 6 2.73 18.92 -6.44
N SER A 7 1.61 18.69 -7.12
CA SER A 7 0.72 17.57 -6.83
C SER A 7 1.55 16.29 -6.87
N LEU A 8 1.51 15.51 -5.78
CA LEU A 8 2.17 14.21 -5.69
C LEU A 8 1.81 13.39 -6.94
N ASN A 9 2.81 13.08 -7.75
CA ASN A 9 2.62 12.39 -9.03
C ASN A 9 3.06 10.92 -8.89
N LEU A 10 2.26 10.01 -9.45
CA LEU A 10 2.55 8.58 -9.53
C LEU A 10 2.90 8.20 -10.97
N GLN A 11 4.12 7.73 -11.18
CA GLN A 11 4.58 7.25 -12.48
C GLN A 11 4.48 5.73 -12.57
N PHE A 12 4.02 5.23 -13.72
CA PHE A 12 4.02 3.80 -14.04
C PHE A 12 5.23 3.50 -14.90
N ILE A 13 6.08 2.57 -14.45
CA ILE A 13 7.35 2.22 -15.09
C ILE A 13 7.35 0.73 -15.38
N TYR A 14 7.67 0.33 -16.62
CA TYR A 14 7.88 -1.08 -16.92
C TYR A 14 9.22 -1.53 -16.33
N ALA A 15 9.21 -2.52 -15.44
CA ALA A 15 10.38 -3.03 -14.74
C ALA A 15 11.23 -3.97 -15.62
N TYR A 16 11.68 -3.48 -16.78
CA TYR A 16 12.28 -4.28 -17.84
C TYR A 16 13.43 -5.21 -17.41
N PRO A 17 14.44 -4.77 -16.63
CA PRO A 17 15.53 -5.66 -16.20
C PRO A 17 15.02 -6.83 -15.36
N LEU A 18 14.20 -6.54 -14.36
CA LEU A 18 13.58 -7.54 -13.48
C LEU A 18 12.67 -8.49 -14.27
N ASP A 19 11.84 -7.96 -15.17
CA ASP A 19 10.91 -8.76 -15.99
C ASP A 19 11.67 -9.76 -16.87
N ASN A 20 12.83 -9.39 -17.40
CA ASN A 20 13.64 -10.31 -18.22
C ASN A 20 14.25 -11.44 -17.40
N GLU A 21 14.73 -11.15 -16.20
CA GLU A 21 15.29 -12.17 -15.30
C GLU A 21 14.20 -13.17 -14.88
N LEU A 22 13.02 -12.66 -14.51
CA LEU A 22 11.87 -13.49 -14.18
C LEU A 22 11.43 -14.33 -15.38
N ARG A 23 11.27 -13.72 -16.56
CA ARG A 23 10.91 -14.42 -17.79
C ARG A 23 11.86 -15.57 -18.10
N ARG A 24 13.18 -15.32 -18.12
CA ARG A 24 14.19 -16.37 -18.36
C ARG A 24 14.06 -17.50 -17.34
N SER A 25 13.87 -17.18 -16.07
CA SER A 25 13.73 -18.20 -15.03
C SER A 25 12.45 -19.02 -15.14
N PHE A 26 11.37 -18.46 -15.67
CA PHE A 26 10.13 -19.21 -15.96
C PHE A 26 10.30 -20.08 -17.22
N GLU A 27 10.96 -19.57 -18.26
CA GLU A 27 11.31 -20.34 -19.47
C GLU A 27 12.17 -21.57 -19.12
N GLU A 28 13.20 -21.42 -18.28
CA GLU A 28 14.05 -22.51 -17.78
C GLU A 28 13.28 -23.60 -17.02
N ARG A 29 12.11 -23.27 -16.46
CA ARG A 29 11.24 -24.18 -15.70
C ARG A 29 10.03 -24.66 -16.51
N GLU A 30 9.98 -24.34 -17.80
CA GLU A 30 8.85 -24.65 -18.69
C GLU A 30 7.51 -24.09 -18.17
N GLN A 31 7.55 -22.93 -17.49
CA GLN A 31 6.38 -22.26 -16.95
C GLN A 31 5.92 -21.08 -17.83
N VAL A 32 4.61 -20.84 -17.86
CA VAL A 32 4.03 -19.74 -18.63
C VAL A 32 4.31 -18.38 -17.97
N TYR A 33 4.75 -17.44 -18.79
CA TYR A 33 5.01 -16.05 -18.41
C TYR A 33 4.31 -15.09 -19.41
N PRO A 34 3.70 -13.99 -18.96
CA PRO A 34 2.97 -13.07 -19.85
C PRO A 34 3.86 -12.45 -20.91
N MET A 35 3.29 -12.14 -22.07
CA MET A 35 4.04 -11.52 -23.17
C MET A 35 4.33 -10.04 -22.88
N ARG A 36 5.37 -9.48 -23.48
CA ARG A 36 5.74 -8.07 -23.24
C ARG A 36 4.65 -7.09 -23.68
N ASP A 37 3.98 -7.37 -24.79
CA ASP A 37 2.89 -6.53 -25.29
C ASP A 37 1.68 -6.58 -24.34
N GLU A 38 1.38 -7.75 -23.76
CA GLU A 38 0.36 -7.89 -22.71
C GLU A 38 0.69 -7.02 -21.49
N ILE A 39 1.93 -7.07 -20.99
CA ILE A 39 2.37 -6.23 -19.86
C ILE A 39 2.22 -4.74 -20.20
N ARG A 40 2.60 -4.33 -21.42
CA ARG A 40 2.48 -2.93 -21.87
C ARG A 40 1.01 -2.49 -21.93
N ASP A 41 0.13 -3.33 -22.45
CA ASP A 41 -1.29 -3.04 -22.59
C ASP A 41 -1.97 -2.93 -21.22
N VAL A 42 -1.68 -3.86 -20.30
CA VAL A 42 -2.18 -3.80 -18.91
C VAL A 42 -1.65 -2.56 -18.20
N MET A 43 -0.34 -2.25 -18.30
CA MET A 43 0.25 -1.06 -17.69
C MET A 43 -0.42 0.22 -18.20
N LYS A 44 -0.67 0.34 -19.51
CA LYS A 44 -1.36 1.51 -20.08
C LYS A 44 -2.77 1.64 -19.53
N ARG A 45 -3.52 0.54 -19.46
CA ARG A 45 -4.89 0.49 -18.94
C ARG A 45 -4.95 0.86 -17.45
N TRP A 46 -4.09 0.25 -16.64
CA TRP A 46 -3.98 0.54 -15.20
C TRP A 46 -3.56 1.97 -14.90
N LYS A 47 -2.66 2.54 -15.72
CA LYS A 47 -2.32 3.96 -15.62
C LYS A 47 -3.57 4.83 -15.81
N THR A 48 -4.38 4.56 -16.84
CA THR A 48 -5.63 5.31 -17.06
C THR A 48 -6.61 5.15 -15.90
N ILE A 49 -6.84 3.91 -15.44
CA ILE A 49 -7.72 3.61 -14.30
C ILE A 49 -7.27 4.39 -13.07
N TRP A 50 -5.99 4.29 -12.70
CA TRP A 50 -5.46 4.98 -11.52
C TRP A 50 -5.59 6.50 -11.63
N GLN A 51 -5.31 7.07 -12.81
CA GLN A 51 -5.48 8.50 -13.03
C GLN A 51 -6.93 8.93 -12.83
N THR A 52 -7.89 8.21 -13.41
CA THR A 52 -9.32 8.48 -13.25
C THR A 52 -9.76 8.38 -11.79
N GLU A 53 -9.43 7.28 -11.10
CA GLU A 53 -9.81 7.07 -9.70
C GLU A 53 -9.18 8.12 -8.77
N ASN A 54 -7.89 8.44 -8.98
CA ASN A 54 -7.22 9.45 -8.18
C ASN A 54 -7.75 10.85 -8.43
N GLU A 55 -8.08 11.23 -9.67
CA GLU A 55 -8.69 12.53 -9.98
C GLU A 55 -10.10 12.64 -9.40
N GLN A 56 -10.91 11.58 -9.53
CA GLN A 56 -12.30 11.54 -9.05
C GLN A 56 -12.38 11.59 -7.52
N HIS A 57 -11.48 10.89 -6.83
CA HIS A 57 -11.58 10.68 -5.39
C HIS A 57 -10.47 11.36 -4.58
N SER A 58 -9.51 12.01 -5.25
CA SER A 58 -8.33 12.62 -4.61
C SER A 58 -7.58 11.62 -3.72
N LEU A 59 -7.37 10.40 -4.21
CA LEU A 59 -6.86 9.26 -3.42
C LEU A 59 -5.55 9.59 -2.71
N LEU A 60 -4.57 10.15 -3.42
CA LEU A 60 -3.27 10.51 -2.84
C LEU A 60 -3.38 11.59 -1.75
N GLU A 61 -4.31 12.55 -1.92
CA GLU A 61 -4.57 13.57 -0.91
C GLU A 61 -5.23 12.95 0.33
N LYS A 62 -6.24 12.09 0.15
CA LYS A 62 -6.90 11.38 1.24
C LYS A 62 -5.94 10.46 2.00
N LEU A 63 -5.07 9.74 1.30
CA LEU A 63 -4.00 8.96 1.92
C LEU A 63 -3.09 9.86 2.76
N SER A 64 -2.74 11.05 2.25
CA SER A 64 -1.93 12.01 3.01
C SER A 64 -2.63 12.49 4.28
N GLN A 65 -3.94 12.75 4.19
CA GLN A 65 -4.76 13.21 5.32
C GLN A 65 -4.91 12.13 6.39
N ILE A 66 -5.27 10.90 5.99
CA ILE A 66 -5.49 9.78 6.92
C ILE A 66 -4.19 9.36 7.61
N THR A 67 -3.09 9.32 6.86
CA THR A 67 -1.79 8.92 7.43
C THR A 67 -1.09 10.09 8.13
N LYS A 68 -1.51 11.34 7.89
CA LYS A 68 -0.82 12.58 8.27
C LYS A 68 0.62 12.67 7.73
N ARG A 69 0.86 12.03 6.58
CA ARG A 69 2.19 11.94 5.95
C ARG A 69 2.11 12.30 4.48
N VAL A 70 3.22 12.78 3.94
CA VAL A 70 3.40 12.96 2.50
C VAL A 70 4.71 12.27 2.13
N PRO A 71 4.75 11.44 1.08
CA PRO A 71 6.00 10.86 0.61
C PRO A 71 7.02 11.94 0.25
N GLU A 72 8.29 11.75 0.63
CA GLU A 72 9.36 12.72 0.39
C GLU A 72 9.75 12.87 -1.09
N ARG A 73 9.31 11.93 -1.93
CA ARG A 73 9.62 11.86 -3.35
C ARG A 73 8.39 11.50 -4.18
N ASN A 74 8.47 11.78 -5.47
CA ASN A 74 7.53 11.26 -6.45
C ASN A 74 7.45 9.74 -6.35
N LEU A 75 6.26 9.21 -6.59
CA LEU A 75 6.01 7.79 -6.49
C LEU A 75 6.24 7.13 -7.85
N GLU A 76 6.87 5.95 -7.83
CA GLU A 76 7.16 5.16 -9.03
C GLU A 76 6.62 3.74 -8.81
N CYS A 77 5.56 3.37 -9.53
CA CYS A 77 5.01 2.03 -9.53
C CYS A 77 5.60 1.22 -10.69
N PHE A 78 6.39 0.20 -10.34
CA PHE A 78 7.04 -0.68 -11.29
C PHE A 78 6.13 -1.86 -11.65
N ILE A 79 5.71 -1.94 -12.91
CA ILE A 79 4.85 -3.00 -13.43
C ILE A 79 5.71 -4.08 -14.11
N PHE A 80 5.38 -5.34 -13.89
CA PHE A 80 6.07 -6.50 -14.48
C PHE A 80 5.12 -7.68 -14.66
N GLY A 81 5.58 -8.76 -15.29
CA GLY A 81 4.78 -9.94 -15.59
C GLY A 81 4.23 -10.68 -14.36
N ARG A 82 5.08 -11.51 -13.75
CA ARG A 82 4.70 -12.35 -12.59
C ARG A 82 5.92 -12.87 -11.84
N GLY A 83 5.67 -13.62 -10.76
CA GLY A 83 6.70 -14.39 -10.05
C GLY A 83 7.09 -13.79 -8.69
N LEU A 84 6.71 -12.54 -8.44
CA LEU A 84 6.78 -11.90 -7.14
C LEU A 84 5.39 -11.42 -6.73
N SER A 85 5.14 -11.33 -5.43
CA SER A 85 3.96 -10.63 -4.90
C SER A 85 4.14 -9.11 -5.02
N PRO A 86 3.04 -8.32 -4.97
CA PRO A 86 3.11 -6.87 -4.77
C PRO A 86 4.02 -6.50 -3.60
N LYS A 87 4.71 -5.37 -3.72
CA LYS A 87 5.61 -4.82 -2.70
C LYS A 87 5.57 -3.30 -2.73
N SER A 88 5.83 -2.68 -1.58
CA SER A 88 5.88 -1.23 -1.40
C SER A 88 7.30 -0.66 -1.50
N THR A 89 8.33 -1.46 -1.21
CA THR A 89 9.74 -1.04 -1.26
C THR A 89 10.62 -2.08 -1.97
N PRO A 90 10.96 -1.88 -3.27
CA PRO A 90 10.40 -0.84 -4.16
C PRO A 90 8.90 -1.08 -4.45
N PHE A 91 8.19 -0.04 -4.90
CA PHE A 91 6.76 -0.12 -5.19
C PHE A 91 6.53 -0.87 -6.52
N MET A 92 6.13 -2.13 -6.45
CA MET A 92 5.99 -3.00 -7.61
C MET A 92 4.68 -3.79 -7.59
N ILE A 93 4.06 -3.95 -8.77
CA ILE A 93 2.85 -4.75 -8.95
C ILE A 93 3.00 -5.68 -10.17
N PRO A 94 2.89 -7.01 -10.01
CA PRO A 94 2.82 -7.95 -11.12
C PRO A 94 1.45 -7.86 -11.82
N ILE A 95 1.39 -8.07 -13.14
CA ILE A 95 0.11 -8.12 -13.85
C ILE A 95 -0.66 -9.41 -13.57
N TRP A 96 0.03 -10.52 -13.28
CA TRP A 96 -0.60 -11.79 -12.91
C TRP A 96 -0.39 -12.15 -11.44
N ASN A 97 -1.39 -12.81 -10.88
CA ASN A 97 -1.35 -13.40 -9.55
C ASN A 97 -0.59 -14.75 -9.53
N ARG A 98 -0.51 -15.39 -8.36
CA ARG A 98 0.15 -16.70 -8.20
C ARG A 98 -0.58 -17.84 -8.93
N LYS A 99 -1.87 -17.69 -9.20
CA LYS A 99 -2.73 -18.61 -9.96
C LYS A 99 -2.64 -18.42 -11.48
N GLN A 100 -1.73 -17.57 -11.95
CA GLN A 100 -1.52 -17.28 -13.38
C GLN A 100 -2.69 -16.52 -14.03
N GLU A 101 -3.45 -15.78 -13.23
CA GLU A 101 -4.57 -14.98 -13.70
C GLU A 101 -4.19 -13.50 -13.63
N GLN A 102 -4.57 -12.73 -14.64
CA GLN A 102 -4.44 -11.28 -14.59
C GLN A 102 -5.34 -10.72 -13.47
N TRP A 103 -4.82 -9.76 -12.70
CA TRP A 103 -5.67 -9.08 -11.71
C TRP A 103 -6.81 -8.31 -12.40
N SER A 104 -7.99 -8.30 -11.77
CA SER A 104 -9.08 -7.43 -12.18
C SER A 104 -8.74 -5.97 -11.90
N ASP A 105 -9.53 -5.05 -12.44
CA ASP A 105 -9.28 -3.61 -12.30
C ASP A 105 -9.57 -3.14 -10.88
N GLU A 106 -10.61 -3.69 -10.27
CA GLU A 106 -10.95 -3.46 -8.85
C GLU A 106 -9.81 -3.95 -7.96
N LYS A 107 -9.32 -5.17 -8.24
CA LYS A 107 -8.21 -5.75 -7.48
C LYS A 107 -6.92 -4.95 -7.63
N PHE A 108 -6.68 -4.39 -8.81
CA PHE A 108 -5.57 -3.49 -9.04
C PHE A 108 -5.68 -2.22 -8.18
N ILE A 109 -6.85 -1.58 -8.12
CA ILE A 109 -7.07 -0.39 -7.27
C ILE A 109 -6.83 -0.74 -5.80
N ASP A 110 -7.38 -1.87 -5.32
CA ASP A 110 -7.17 -2.35 -3.95
C ASP A 110 -5.67 -2.52 -3.65
N LEU A 111 -4.94 -3.22 -4.53
CA LEU A 111 -3.50 -3.46 -4.37
C LEU A 111 -2.70 -2.16 -4.39
N MET A 112 -3.03 -1.23 -5.28
CA MET A 112 -2.37 0.08 -5.35
C MET A 112 -2.51 0.84 -4.05
N ILE A 113 -3.72 0.93 -3.51
CA ILE A 113 -3.97 1.63 -2.25
C ILE A 113 -3.25 0.94 -1.08
N HIS A 114 -3.29 -0.39 -1.03
CA HIS A 114 -2.61 -1.18 0.01
C HIS A 114 -1.10 -0.91 0.03
N GLU A 115 -0.44 -1.01 -1.12
CA GLU A 115 1.01 -0.78 -1.21
C GLU A 115 1.36 0.70 -0.99
N LEU A 116 0.50 1.65 -1.41
CA LEU A 116 0.68 3.06 -1.11
C LEU A 116 0.60 3.33 0.39
N LEU A 117 -0.36 2.74 1.12
CA LEU A 117 -0.43 2.89 2.57
C LEU A 117 0.86 2.43 3.26
N HIS A 118 1.46 1.32 2.81
CA HIS A 118 2.78 0.93 3.29
C HIS A 118 3.82 2.03 3.06
N ILE A 119 3.87 2.63 1.86
CA ILE A 119 4.83 3.70 1.55
C ILE A 119 4.62 4.93 2.45
N PHE A 120 3.37 5.34 2.65
CA PHE A 120 3.04 6.49 3.50
C PHE A 120 3.36 6.25 4.98
N LEU A 121 3.23 5.01 5.46
CA LEU A 121 3.42 4.64 6.88
C LEU A 121 4.85 4.22 7.26
N VAL A 122 5.72 3.94 6.28
CA VAL A 122 7.12 3.52 6.54
C VAL A 122 8.03 4.69 6.90
N THR A 123 7.74 5.91 6.44
CA THR A 123 8.65 7.06 6.64
C THR A 123 8.47 7.64 8.05
N ASP A 124 9.56 7.67 8.84
CA ASP A 124 9.64 8.34 10.16
C ASP A 124 8.59 7.85 11.18
N ASN A 125 8.41 6.53 11.28
CA ASN A 125 7.39 5.93 12.13
C ASN A 125 7.89 4.81 13.07
N ASP A 126 9.21 4.67 13.22
CA ASP A 126 9.83 3.58 14.00
C ASP A 126 9.27 3.49 15.42
N SER A 127 9.08 4.64 16.08
CA SER A 127 8.55 4.71 17.43
C SER A 127 7.07 4.30 17.55
N TYR A 128 6.26 4.54 16.52
CA TYR A 128 4.88 4.06 16.51
C TYR A 128 4.89 2.53 16.35
N TRP A 129 5.75 2.02 15.47
CA TRP A 129 5.88 0.59 15.30
C TRP A 129 6.38 -0.09 16.58
N GLU A 130 7.27 0.52 17.36
CA GLU A 130 7.64 0.05 18.70
C GLU A 130 6.44 -0.04 19.65
N LEU A 131 5.56 0.97 19.66
CA LEU A 131 4.31 0.95 20.43
C LEU A 131 3.44 -0.24 20.01
N VAL A 132 3.25 -0.43 18.70
CA VAL A 132 2.49 -1.56 18.13
C VAL A 132 3.13 -2.90 18.52
N ARG A 133 4.47 -3.03 18.42
CA ARG A 133 5.19 -4.25 18.84
C ARG A 133 4.96 -4.55 20.31
N LYS A 134 4.97 -3.53 21.17
CA LYS A 134 4.76 -3.69 22.60
C LYS A 134 3.32 -4.08 22.92
N LYS A 135 2.35 -3.38 22.33
CA LYS A 135 0.91 -3.60 22.58
C LYS A 135 0.45 -4.96 22.06
N TYR A 136 0.88 -5.33 20.86
CA TYR A 136 0.46 -6.55 20.16
C TYR A 136 1.59 -7.59 20.08
N HIS A 137 2.43 -7.70 21.13
CA HIS A 137 3.61 -8.58 21.15
C HIS A 137 3.29 -10.07 20.97
N ASN A 138 2.05 -10.49 21.23
CA ASN A 138 1.59 -11.87 21.06
C ASN A 138 1.11 -12.17 19.63
N GLU A 139 0.96 -11.14 18.79
CA GLU A 139 0.57 -11.30 17.39
C GLU A 139 1.81 -11.48 16.50
N GLU A 140 1.64 -12.09 15.32
CA GLU A 140 2.74 -12.22 14.36
C GLU A 140 3.19 -10.85 13.82
N LEU A 141 4.45 -10.74 13.41
CA LEU A 141 5.01 -9.51 12.84
C LEU A 141 4.18 -9.01 11.63
N VAL A 142 3.69 -9.95 10.81
CA VAL A 142 2.81 -9.65 9.68
C VAL A 142 1.51 -9.01 10.18
N THR A 143 0.83 -9.60 11.17
CA THR A 143 -0.37 -9.02 11.77
C THR A 143 -0.10 -7.61 12.26
N GLN A 144 0.92 -7.44 13.10
CA GLN A 144 1.29 -6.16 13.68
C GLN A 144 1.57 -5.09 12.61
N ASN A 145 2.20 -5.44 11.49
CA ASN A 145 2.46 -4.51 10.36
C ASN A 145 1.19 -4.06 9.64
N HIS A 146 0.13 -4.85 9.70
CA HIS A 146 -1.06 -4.63 8.88
C HIS A 146 -2.28 -4.15 9.67
N ILE A 147 -2.29 -4.18 11.02
CA ILE A 147 -3.44 -3.69 11.81
C ILE A 147 -3.76 -2.23 11.49
N LEU A 148 -2.79 -1.32 11.62
CA LEU A 148 -3.02 0.10 11.32
C LEU A 148 -3.32 0.32 9.84
N LEU A 149 -2.59 -0.37 8.96
CA LEU A 149 -2.80 -0.29 7.51
C LEU A 149 -4.24 -0.64 7.15
N TYR A 150 -4.76 -1.75 7.67
CA TYR A 150 -6.14 -2.15 7.41
C TYR A 150 -7.15 -1.20 8.04
N ALA A 151 -6.88 -0.63 9.22
CA ALA A 151 -7.73 0.40 9.81
C ALA A 151 -7.84 1.62 8.87
N MET A 152 -6.71 2.11 8.35
CA MET A 152 -6.67 3.24 7.42
C MET A 152 -7.29 2.92 6.06
N LEU A 153 -7.07 1.70 5.55
CA LEU A 153 -7.70 1.21 4.33
C LEU A 153 -9.22 1.18 4.51
N TYR A 154 -9.70 0.71 5.66
CA TYR A 154 -11.13 0.68 5.98
C TYR A 154 -11.73 2.09 6.03
N GLN A 155 -11.07 3.02 6.72
CA GLN A 155 -11.47 4.44 6.76
C GLN A 155 -11.58 5.02 5.34
N LEU A 156 -10.56 4.82 4.49
CA LEU A 156 -10.57 5.32 3.12
C LEU A 156 -11.75 4.78 2.31
N TYR A 157 -12.02 3.48 2.40
CA TYR A 157 -13.12 2.86 1.65
C TYR A 157 -14.50 3.30 2.14
N GLN A 158 -14.66 3.49 3.44
CA GLN A 158 -15.87 4.06 4.01
C GLN A 158 -16.09 5.49 3.51
N ASP A 159 -15.04 6.32 3.47
CA ASP A 159 -15.12 7.72 3.06
C ASP A 159 -15.42 7.93 1.57
N ILE A 160 -14.94 7.02 0.72
CA ILE A 160 -15.04 7.17 -0.74
C ILE A 160 -16.23 6.40 -1.32
N TRP A 161 -16.37 5.13 -0.94
CA TRP A 161 -17.30 4.20 -1.56
C TRP A 161 -18.36 3.67 -0.58
N ASN A 162 -18.31 4.05 0.70
CA ASN A 162 -19.21 3.57 1.76
C ASN A 162 -19.31 2.03 1.79
N THR A 163 -18.17 1.36 1.65
CA THR A 163 -18.05 -0.11 1.58
C THR A 163 -16.85 -0.61 2.38
N GLU A 164 -16.78 -1.92 2.62
CA GLU A 164 -15.56 -2.56 3.16
C GLU A 164 -14.51 -2.70 2.05
N PRO A 165 -13.21 -2.60 2.38
CA PRO A 165 -12.15 -2.93 1.44
C PRO A 165 -12.12 -4.43 1.12
N MET A 166 -11.48 -4.79 0.01
CA MET A 166 -11.34 -6.19 -0.32
C MET A 166 -10.56 -6.96 0.75
N ASP A 167 -11.07 -8.13 1.09
CA ASP A 167 -10.42 -9.08 1.98
C ASP A 167 -9.29 -9.83 1.25
N PHE A 168 -8.07 -9.29 1.34
CA PHE A 168 -6.89 -9.91 0.72
C PHE A 168 -6.51 -11.26 1.33
N SER A 169 -7.05 -11.63 2.50
CA SER A 169 -6.74 -12.95 3.09
C SER A 169 -7.19 -14.11 2.19
N ARG A 170 -8.16 -13.87 1.31
CA ARG A 170 -8.71 -14.84 0.36
C ARG A 170 -7.75 -15.24 -0.76
N ASP A 171 -6.63 -14.54 -0.92
CA ASP A 171 -5.63 -14.78 -1.98
C ASP A 171 -4.47 -15.71 -1.56
N ASN A 172 -4.71 -16.60 -0.58
CA ASN A 172 -3.65 -17.42 0.03
C ASN A 172 -2.51 -16.56 0.60
N LEU A 173 -2.84 -15.40 1.16
CA LEU A 173 -1.88 -14.58 1.88
C LEU A 173 -1.52 -15.24 3.22
N PRO A 174 -0.37 -14.87 3.81
CA PRO A 174 -0.01 -15.33 5.15
C PRO A 174 -1.14 -15.10 6.17
N PRO A 175 -1.35 -16.02 7.13
CA PRO A 175 -2.44 -15.93 8.11
C PRO A 175 -2.52 -14.57 8.85
N GLY A 176 -1.39 -13.90 9.07
CA GLY A 176 -1.35 -12.59 9.70
C GLY A 176 -2.18 -11.50 9.01
N TYR A 177 -2.45 -11.59 7.70
CA TYR A 177 -3.37 -10.66 7.02
C TYR A 177 -4.82 -10.85 7.49
N ALA A 178 -5.28 -12.10 7.58
CA ALA A 178 -6.63 -12.41 8.07
C ALA A 178 -6.80 -11.93 9.52
N ARG A 179 -5.79 -12.20 10.34
CA ARG A 179 -5.79 -11.80 11.75
C ARG A 179 -5.82 -10.27 11.91
N ALA A 180 -5.08 -9.52 11.09
CA ALA A 180 -5.10 -8.06 11.13
C ALA A 180 -6.50 -7.50 10.76
N ILE A 181 -7.17 -8.07 9.75
CA ILE A 181 -8.54 -7.69 9.38
C ILE A 181 -9.52 -7.99 10.52
N GLU A 182 -9.42 -9.16 11.13
CA GLU A 182 -10.26 -9.55 12.27
C GLU A 182 -10.09 -8.56 13.44
N MET A 183 -8.86 -8.22 13.80
CA MET A 183 -8.58 -7.25 14.86
C MET A 183 -9.15 -5.86 14.55
N VAL A 184 -9.10 -5.40 13.29
CA VAL A 184 -9.72 -4.14 12.88
C VAL A 184 -11.24 -4.19 13.04
N LYS A 185 -11.87 -5.35 12.83
CA LYS A 185 -13.32 -5.54 13.06
C LYS A 185 -13.66 -5.62 14.55
N GLU A 186 -12.83 -6.28 15.35
CA GLU A 186 -13.03 -6.44 16.80
C GLU A 186 -12.83 -5.12 17.56
N ILE A 187 -11.74 -4.40 17.27
CA ILE A 187 -11.36 -3.15 17.96
C ILE A 187 -12.10 -1.95 17.34
N GLY A 188 -12.28 -1.97 16.01
CA GLY A 188 -12.84 -0.86 15.25
C GLY A 188 -11.75 0.05 14.67
N TYR A 189 -11.81 0.29 13.37
CA TYR A 189 -10.82 1.09 12.65
C TYR A 189 -10.64 2.51 13.21
N LYS A 190 -11.72 3.13 13.71
CA LYS A 190 -11.67 4.48 14.30
C LYS A 190 -10.85 4.54 15.58
N GLU A 191 -10.91 3.50 16.41
CA GLU A 191 -10.13 3.43 17.65
C GLU A 191 -8.64 3.30 17.35
N LEU A 192 -8.29 2.39 16.42
CA LEU A 192 -6.90 2.18 15.99
C LEU A 192 -6.28 3.44 15.35
N ILE A 193 -7.05 4.15 14.52
CA ILE A 193 -6.60 5.42 13.94
C ILE A 193 -6.49 6.51 15.02
N SER A 194 -7.43 6.59 15.96
CA SER A 194 -7.36 7.57 17.05
C SER A 194 -6.12 7.37 17.93
N GLU A 195 -5.71 6.12 18.18
CA GLU A 195 -4.48 5.82 18.92
C GLU A 195 -3.24 6.28 18.16
N TYR A 196 -3.17 6.02 16.85
CA TYR A 196 -2.12 6.54 15.99
C TYR A 196 -2.10 8.09 15.98
N ASP A 197 -3.27 8.72 15.96
CA ASP A 197 -3.42 10.16 15.94
C ASP A 197 -2.94 10.82 17.23
N GLN A 198 -3.21 10.21 18.38
CA GLN A 198 -2.71 10.67 19.68
C GLN A 198 -1.18 10.57 19.73
N PHE A 199 -0.63 9.42 19.33
CA PHE A 199 0.80 9.20 19.29
C PHE A 199 1.55 10.21 18.40
N THR A 200 1.02 10.48 17.21
CA THR A 200 1.62 11.45 16.28
C THR A 200 1.52 12.90 16.78
N ALA A 201 0.46 13.25 17.50
CA ALA A 201 0.30 14.57 18.11
C ALA A 201 1.31 14.80 19.24
N GLU A 202 1.51 13.84 20.14
CA GLU A 202 2.46 13.95 21.27
C GLU A 202 3.89 14.21 20.80
N LYS A 203 4.35 13.48 19.77
CA LYS A 203 5.68 13.69 19.18
C LYS A 203 5.89 15.09 18.59
N SER A 204 4.83 15.71 18.07
CA SER A 204 4.93 17.06 17.49
C SER A 204 5.17 18.13 18.54
N VAL A 205 4.71 17.92 19.78
CA VAL A 205 4.91 18.84 20.91
C VAL A 205 6.35 18.77 21.41
N ASP A 206 6.86 17.56 21.66
CA ASP A 206 8.23 17.35 22.15
C ASP A 206 9.29 17.92 21.20
N ALA A 207 9.07 17.85 19.88
CA ALA A 207 9.99 18.42 18.90
C ALA A 207 10.04 19.96 18.93
N SER A 208 8.99 20.63 19.40
CA SER A 208 8.92 22.10 19.43
C SER A 208 9.60 22.71 20.66
N ASP A 209 9.66 21.97 21.77
CA ASP A 209 10.28 22.44 23.03
C ASP A 209 11.82 22.40 22.98
N VAL A 210 12.41 21.57 22.13
CA VAL A 210 13.88 21.45 21.96
C VAL A 210 14.49 22.68 21.26
N TRP A 211 13.70 23.48 20.54
CA TRP A 211 14.18 24.68 19.84
C TRP A 211 14.04 25.98 20.64
N LEU A 212 13.47 25.91 21.84
CA LEU A 212 13.26 27.07 22.73
C LEU A 212 14.17 27.07 23.97
N SER A 213 15.09 26.11 24.09
CA SER A 213 16.13 26.03 25.13
C SER A 213 17.52 26.19 24.55
#